data_AF-A0A8A1MEE1-F1
#
_entry.id   AF-A0A8A1MEE1-F1
#
_cell.length_a   1.000
_cell.length_b   1.000
_cell.length_c   1.000
_cell.angle_alpha   90.00
_cell.angle_beta   90.00
_cell.angle_gamma   90.00
#
_symmetry.space_group_name_H-M   'P 1'
#
loop_
_entity.id
_entity.type
_entity.pdbx_description
1 polymer ?
#
loop_
_entity_poly.entity_id
_entity_poly.type
_entity_poly.pdbx_seq_one_letter_code
_entity_poly.pdbx_strand_id
1 'polypeptide(L)'
;MASVTTSIGRAALVFCRQTAPKRSAMRPSAFRLQQHLAFFSHSRHLKQNEFTEVPEYSPDLLDESERIQYDAMAPDQRETFDREFTTLSQTLREQGLGQTMSEIHKEGAPFIGWTGGNEDVEDYFNDDIHRLHSEPYMQDGMTTMAYDELEQHRELREYARIAAWEMPLLSNHVKSFTLPKDTHLLRFRYTTYMGETHPAEAKVVVEFCSKDLVPNYLTEEQRIT
;
A
#
# COMPACT_ATOMS: atom_id res chain seq x y z
N MET A 1 7.61 62.20 19.28
CA MET A 1 6.29 61.70 18.85
C MET A 1 6.54 60.34 18.21
N ALA A 2 6.27 59.17 18.77
CA ALA A 2 5.72 58.77 20.05
C ALA A 2 6.47 57.49 20.51
N SER A 3 6.72 57.39 21.81
CA SER A 3 7.26 56.21 22.48
C SER A 3 6.13 55.23 22.79
N VAL A 4 6.32 53.93 22.59
CA VAL A 4 5.60 52.90 23.37
C VAL A 4 6.57 51.78 23.74
N THR A 5 6.80 51.70 25.04
CA THR A 5 7.56 50.67 25.75
C THR A 5 6.65 49.54 26.21
N THR A 6 7.27 48.37 26.43
CA THR A 6 6.91 47.33 27.43
C THR A 6 5.57 46.58 27.32
N SER A 7 5.64 45.26 27.10
CA SER A 7 5.35 44.31 28.18
C SER A 7 5.81 42.89 27.81
N ILE A 8 6.82 42.41 28.54
CA ILE A 8 7.20 41.00 28.62
C ILE A 8 6.18 40.32 29.53
N GLY A 9 5.25 39.61 28.93
CA GLY A 9 4.24 38.79 29.60
C GLY A 9 4.72 37.35 29.74
N ARG A 10 5.07 36.98 30.96
CA ARG A 10 5.38 35.62 31.43
C ARG A 10 4.28 34.60 31.04
N ALA A 11 4.61 33.71 30.13
CA ALA A 11 4.04 32.36 30.04
C ALA A 11 5.14 31.40 29.53
N ALA A 12 6.31 31.36 30.15
CA ALA A 12 6.60 30.42 31.22
C ALA A 12 5.87 29.06 31.04
N LEU A 13 6.49 28.19 30.24
CA LEU A 13 6.87 26.83 30.66
C LEU A 13 5.85 26.13 31.57
N VAL A 14 4.75 25.65 31.00
CA VAL A 14 3.93 24.59 31.60
C VAL A 14 3.89 23.40 30.65
N PHE A 15 5.07 22.89 30.30
CA PHE A 15 5.23 21.45 30.05
C PHE A 15 5.34 20.77 31.41
N CYS A 16 4.23 20.74 32.14
CA CYS A 16 4.08 19.86 33.29
C CYS A 16 3.99 18.43 32.75
N ARG A 17 5.12 17.73 32.89
CA ARG A 17 5.27 16.28 32.96
C ARG A 17 3.94 15.59 33.27
N GLN A 18 3.23 15.13 32.23
CA GLN A 18 2.17 14.15 32.42
C GLN A 18 2.84 12.85 32.82
N THR A 19 2.75 12.53 34.11
CA THR A 19 3.07 11.21 34.64
C THR A 19 2.22 10.19 33.90
N ALA A 20 2.86 9.18 33.31
CA ALA A 20 2.19 8.09 32.63
C ALA A 20 1.00 7.56 33.46
N PRO A 21 -0.17 7.30 32.86
CA PRO A 21 -1.29 6.73 33.59
C PRO A 21 -0.87 5.37 34.14
N LYS A 22 -1.06 5.18 35.46
CA LYS A 22 -0.86 3.90 36.14
C LYS A 22 -1.65 2.83 35.37
N ARG A 23 -0.95 1.88 34.75
CA ARG A 23 -1.55 0.69 34.16
C ARG A 23 -2.31 -0.06 35.26
N SER A 24 -3.63 0.04 35.23
CA SER A 24 -4.51 -0.90 35.92
C SER A 24 -4.21 -2.30 35.37
N ALA A 25 -3.82 -3.22 36.24
CA ALA A 25 -3.68 -4.63 35.87
C ALA A 25 -5.08 -5.16 35.51
N MET A 26 -5.40 -5.18 34.22
CA MET A 26 -6.57 -5.88 33.72
C MET A 26 -6.35 -7.38 33.96
N ARG A 27 -7.20 -7.97 34.80
CA ARG A 27 -7.29 -9.42 34.95
C ARG A 27 -7.67 -10.02 33.59
N PRO A 28 -7.07 -11.13 33.14
CA PRO A 28 -7.58 -11.83 31.97
C PRO A 28 -8.96 -12.39 32.32
N SER A 29 -10.01 -11.81 31.75
CA SER A 29 -11.31 -12.49 31.68
C SER A 29 -11.11 -13.69 30.77
N ALA A 30 -11.42 -14.89 31.27
CA ALA A 30 -11.45 -16.08 30.44
C ALA A 30 -12.37 -15.82 29.24
N PHE A 31 -11.78 -15.70 28.05
CA PHE A 31 -12.51 -15.75 26.80
C PHE A 31 -13.17 -17.13 26.74
N ARG A 32 -14.46 -17.16 27.07
CA ARG A 32 -15.29 -18.31 26.74
C ARG A 32 -15.42 -18.26 25.22
N LEU A 33 -14.71 -19.16 24.53
CA LEU A 33 -14.89 -19.42 23.10
C LEU A 33 -16.35 -19.89 22.94
N GLN A 34 -17.26 -18.95 22.72
CA GLN A 34 -18.52 -19.29 22.08
C GLN A 34 -18.12 -19.73 20.68
N GLN A 35 -18.16 -21.04 20.44
CA GLN A 35 -18.17 -21.58 19.08
C GLN A 35 -19.38 -20.97 18.40
N HIS A 36 -19.18 -19.85 17.71
CA HIS A 36 -20.13 -19.33 16.77
C HIS A 36 -20.06 -20.31 15.60
N LEU A 37 -20.92 -21.33 15.63
CA LEU A 37 -21.25 -22.08 14.43
C LEU A 37 -21.60 -21.04 13.36
N ALA A 38 -20.91 -21.13 12.23
CA ALA A 38 -21.10 -20.20 11.12
C ALA A 38 -22.60 -20.14 10.79
N PHE A 39 -23.18 -18.94 10.83
CA PHE A 39 -24.61 -18.71 10.57
C PHE A 39 -25.00 -18.94 9.10
N PHE A 40 -24.03 -19.25 8.23
CA PHE A 40 -24.23 -19.44 6.79
C PHE A 40 -24.03 -20.90 6.33
N SER A 41 -24.35 -21.90 7.16
CA SER A 41 -24.58 -23.23 6.61
C SER A 41 -25.95 -23.23 5.90
N HIS A 42 -25.96 -22.88 4.61
CA HIS A 42 -27.15 -22.96 3.74
C HIS A 42 -27.68 -24.39 3.57
N SER A 43 -26.99 -25.39 4.13
CA SER A 43 -27.41 -26.79 4.15
C SER A 43 -28.65 -27.10 5.02
N ARG A 44 -29.37 -26.09 5.53
CA ARG A 44 -30.60 -26.28 6.32
C ARG A 44 -31.80 -25.56 5.72
N HIS A 45 -32.26 -26.01 4.56
CA HIS A 45 -33.68 -26.19 4.22
C HIS A 45 -33.86 -26.29 2.70
N LEU A 46 -33.40 -27.39 2.11
CA LEU A 46 -34.10 -27.92 0.94
C LEU A 46 -35.18 -28.85 1.49
N LYS A 47 -36.44 -28.56 1.15
CA LYS A 47 -37.57 -29.43 1.50
C LYS A 47 -37.28 -30.79 0.87
N GLN A 48 -37.29 -31.84 1.68
CA GLN A 48 -36.88 -33.20 1.34
C GLN A 48 -37.69 -33.90 0.23
N ASN A 49 -38.60 -33.19 -0.46
CA ASN A 49 -39.61 -33.79 -1.32
C ASN A 49 -39.49 -33.40 -2.80
N GLU A 50 -38.36 -32.82 -3.23
CA GLU A 50 -38.04 -32.57 -4.64
C GLU A 50 -36.61 -33.06 -4.98
N PHE A 51 -36.25 -34.24 -4.47
CA PHE A 51 -35.02 -34.91 -4.88
C PHE A 51 -35.26 -35.64 -6.20
N THR A 52 -34.56 -35.22 -7.26
CA THR A 52 -34.35 -36.08 -8.42
C THR A 52 -33.26 -37.08 -8.02
N GLU A 53 -33.61 -38.37 -7.90
CA GLU A 53 -32.66 -39.41 -7.51
C GLU A 53 -31.48 -39.47 -8.49
N VAL A 54 -30.25 -39.57 -7.99
CA VAL A 54 -29.06 -39.81 -8.82
C VAL A 54 -29.33 -41.07 -9.65
N PRO A 55 -29.41 -40.99 -10.99
CA PRO A 55 -29.70 -42.17 -11.80
C PRO A 55 -28.65 -43.25 -11.56
N GLU A 56 -29.07 -44.51 -11.57
CA GLU A 56 -28.15 -45.63 -11.44
C GLU A 56 -27.18 -45.61 -12.63
N TYR A 57 -25.87 -45.66 -12.37
CA TYR A 57 -24.87 -45.68 -13.43
C TYR A 57 -25.09 -46.93 -14.30
N SER A 58 -25.25 -46.70 -15.60
CA SER A 58 -25.28 -47.73 -16.62
C SER A 58 -24.53 -47.20 -17.84
N PRO A 59 -23.65 -47.99 -18.48
CA PRO A 59 -22.93 -47.55 -19.66
C PRO A 59 -23.87 -46.99 -20.74
N ASP A 60 -25.06 -47.57 -20.88
CA ASP A 60 -26.05 -47.22 -21.93
C ASP A 60 -26.75 -45.87 -21.71
N LEU A 61 -26.54 -45.26 -20.55
CA LEU A 61 -27.05 -43.92 -20.23
C LEU A 61 -25.98 -42.82 -20.38
N LEU A 62 -24.78 -43.17 -20.85
CA LEU A 62 -23.72 -42.20 -21.12
C LEU A 62 -24.09 -41.30 -22.30
N ASP A 63 -23.67 -40.04 -22.23
CA ASP A 63 -23.87 -39.10 -23.32
C ASP A 63 -23.08 -39.52 -24.57
N GLU A 64 -23.48 -39.08 -25.76
CA GLU A 64 -22.92 -39.57 -27.03
C GLU A 64 -21.40 -39.31 -27.11
N SER A 65 -20.94 -38.20 -26.54
CA SER A 65 -19.51 -37.85 -26.46
C SER A 65 -18.72 -38.75 -25.49
N GLU A 66 -19.31 -39.13 -24.36
CA GLU A 66 -18.73 -40.01 -23.35
C GLU A 66 -18.70 -41.47 -23.82
N ARG A 67 -19.74 -41.88 -24.55
CA ARG A 67 -19.85 -43.23 -25.10
C ARG A 67 -18.76 -43.52 -26.14
N ILE A 68 -18.42 -42.56 -26.99
CA ILE A 68 -17.32 -42.68 -27.95
C ILE A 68 -15.99 -42.91 -27.23
N GLN A 69 -15.76 -42.23 -26.10
CA GLN A 69 -14.54 -42.42 -25.31
C GLN A 69 -14.53 -43.77 -24.62
N TYR A 70 -15.67 -44.20 -24.06
CA TYR A 70 -15.84 -45.52 -23.47
C TYR A 70 -15.56 -46.65 -24.46
N ASP A 71 -16.09 -46.53 -25.68
CA ASP A 71 -15.88 -47.50 -26.75
C ASP A 71 -14.47 -47.48 -27.34
N ALA A 72 -13.69 -46.44 -27.07
CA ALA A 72 -12.27 -46.38 -27.42
C ALA A 72 -11.34 -46.97 -26.34
N MET A 73 -11.82 -47.19 -25.10
CA MET A 73 -11.01 -47.74 -24.02
C MET A 73 -10.73 -49.25 -24.20
N ALA A 74 -9.60 -49.71 -23.70
CA ALA A 74 -9.28 -51.14 -23.61
C ALA A 74 -10.28 -51.86 -22.67
N PRO A 75 -10.58 -53.16 -22.86
CA PRO A 75 -11.60 -53.87 -22.08
C PRO A 75 -11.32 -53.82 -20.57
N ASP A 76 -10.07 -54.02 -20.15
CA ASP A 76 -9.67 -53.96 -18.74
C ASP A 76 -9.92 -52.56 -18.13
N GLN A 77 -9.74 -51.50 -18.92
CA GLN A 77 -9.97 -50.13 -18.49
C GLN A 77 -11.46 -49.83 -18.34
N ARG A 78 -12.30 -50.41 -19.21
CA ARG A 78 -13.76 -50.30 -19.11
C ARG A 78 -14.28 -50.94 -17.83
N GLU A 79 -13.79 -52.13 -17.48
CA GLU A 79 -14.19 -52.80 -16.23
C GLU A 79 -13.81 -51.97 -15.00
N THR A 80 -12.60 -51.38 -14.99
CA THR A 80 -12.21 -50.48 -13.90
C THR A 80 -13.06 -49.23 -13.86
N PHE A 81 -13.36 -48.65 -15.02
CA PHE A 81 -14.20 -47.46 -15.14
C PHE A 81 -15.61 -47.74 -14.60
N ASP A 82 -16.25 -48.81 -15.04
CA ASP A 82 -17.58 -49.19 -14.57
C ASP A 82 -17.62 -49.42 -13.06
N ARG A 83 -16.58 -50.06 -12.50
CA ARG A 83 -16.49 -50.28 -11.06
C ARG A 83 -16.38 -48.98 -10.27
N GLU A 84 -15.53 -48.05 -10.71
CA GLU A 84 -15.34 -46.79 -9.99
C GLU A 84 -16.56 -45.86 -10.15
N PHE A 85 -17.25 -45.88 -11.30
CA PHE A 85 -18.46 -45.07 -11.50
C PHE A 85 -19.69 -45.64 -10.80
N THR A 86 -19.83 -46.97 -10.71
CA THR A 86 -20.88 -47.61 -9.90
C THR A 86 -20.69 -47.31 -8.41
N THR A 87 -19.47 -47.42 -7.88
CA THR A 87 -19.21 -47.08 -6.47
C THR A 87 -19.43 -45.59 -6.20
N LEU A 88 -19.00 -44.71 -7.11
CA LEU A 88 -19.19 -43.27 -6.98
C LEU A 88 -20.68 -42.88 -7.00
N SER A 89 -21.46 -43.43 -7.94
CA SER A 89 -22.91 -43.15 -7.99
C SER A 89 -23.65 -43.63 -6.73
N GLN A 90 -23.27 -44.79 -6.18
CA GLN A 90 -23.80 -45.30 -4.91
C GLN A 90 -23.44 -44.39 -3.74
N THR A 91 -22.16 -44.03 -3.59
CA THR A 91 -21.71 -43.16 -2.48
C THR A 91 -22.35 -41.78 -2.52
N LEU A 92 -22.53 -41.20 -3.72
CA LEU A 92 -23.21 -39.91 -3.89
C LEU A 92 -24.70 -39.99 -3.56
N ARG A 93 -25.36 -41.10 -3.91
CA ARG A 93 -26.75 -41.35 -3.53
C ARG A 93 -26.90 -41.52 -2.02
N GLU A 94 -26.00 -42.26 -1.37
CA GLU A 94 -25.96 -42.44 0.08
C GLU A 94 -25.71 -41.12 0.82
N GLN A 95 -24.86 -40.26 0.27
CA GLN A 95 -24.54 -38.94 0.84
C GLN A 95 -25.56 -37.85 0.47
N GLY A 96 -26.56 -38.16 -0.37
CA GLY A 96 -27.60 -37.21 -0.78
C GLY A 96 -27.10 -36.05 -1.65
N LEU A 97 -25.97 -36.21 -2.34
CA LEU A 97 -25.26 -35.17 -3.10
C LEU A 97 -25.67 -35.10 -4.59
N GLY A 98 -26.82 -35.67 -4.96
CA GLY A 98 -27.25 -35.76 -6.37
C GLY A 98 -27.56 -34.44 -7.07
N GLN A 99 -27.54 -33.35 -6.33
CA GLN A 99 -27.90 -32.01 -6.78
C GLN A 99 -26.69 -31.10 -7.04
N THR A 100 -25.47 -31.52 -6.72
CA THR A 100 -24.35 -30.58 -6.60
C THR A 100 -23.96 -29.92 -7.91
N MET A 101 -23.75 -30.64 -9.01
CA MET A 101 -23.16 -30.00 -10.19
C MET A 101 -24.12 -29.02 -10.88
N SER A 102 -25.37 -29.41 -11.11
CA SER A 102 -26.36 -28.55 -11.79
C SER A 102 -26.85 -27.39 -10.94
N GLU A 103 -26.89 -27.54 -9.61
CA GLU A 103 -27.20 -26.44 -8.69
C GLU A 103 -26.01 -25.53 -8.46
N ILE A 104 -24.77 -26.05 -8.39
CA ILE A 104 -23.55 -25.23 -8.41
C ILE A 104 -23.47 -24.42 -9.71
N HIS A 105 -23.86 -25.00 -10.85
CA HIS A 105 -23.95 -24.27 -12.11
C HIS A 105 -25.07 -23.21 -12.12
N LYS A 106 -26.20 -23.44 -11.42
CA LYS A 106 -27.29 -22.44 -11.29
C LYS A 106 -26.97 -21.33 -10.29
N GLU A 107 -26.36 -21.64 -9.15
CA GLU A 107 -25.90 -20.66 -8.15
C GLU A 107 -24.67 -19.90 -8.63
N GLY A 108 -23.82 -20.59 -9.41
CA GLY A 108 -22.71 -20.01 -10.13
C GLY A 108 -23.13 -19.27 -11.39
N ALA A 109 -24.33 -19.44 -11.94
CA ALA A 109 -24.79 -18.74 -13.15
C ALA A 109 -24.70 -17.20 -13.09
N PRO A 110 -25.04 -16.51 -11.99
CA PRO A 110 -24.79 -15.07 -11.85
C PRO A 110 -23.29 -14.70 -11.82
N PHE A 111 -22.41 -15.65 -11.48
CA PHE A 111 -20.94 -15.51 -11.52
C PHE A 111 -20.33 -16.01 -12.84
N ILE A 112 -20.96 -16.95 -13.54
CA ILE A 112 -20.55 -17.47 -14.85
C ILE A 112 -21.02 -16.54 -15.96
N GLY A 113 -22.12 -15.79 -15.75
CA GLY A 113 -22.45 -14.60 -16.54
C GLY A 113 -21.41 -13.49 -16.43
N TRP A 114 -20.48 -13.57 -15.46
CA TRP A 114 -19.33 -12.68 -15.32
C TRP A 114 -18.06 -13.24 -16.01
N THR A 115 -17.95 -14.54 -16.25
CA THR A 115 -16.78 -15.18 -16.92
C THR A 115 -17.15 -15.90 -18.22
N GLY A 116 -18.29 -15.55 -18.82
CA GLY A 116 -18.89 -16.25 -19.96
C GLY A 116 -19.17 -15.32 -21.13
N GLY A 117 -18.10 -14.87 -21.79
CA GLY A 117 -18.15 -14.58 -23.23
C GLY A 117 -18.54 -13.17 -23.69
N ASN A 118 -18.35 -12.13 -22.87
CA ASN A 118 -18.34 -10.76 -23.38
C ASN A 118 -16.97 -10.14 -23.08
N GLU A 119 -16.22 -9.78 -24.12
CA GLU A 119 -14.96 -9.04 -24.03
C GLU A 119 -15.14 -7.64 -23.41
N ASP A 120 -16.38 -7.23 -23.13
CA ASP A 120 -16.77 -5.90 -22.65
C ASP A 120 -17.08 -5.83 -21.13
N VAL A 121 -16.95 -6.94 -20.39
CA VAL A 121 -17.23 -6.94 -18.93
C VAL A 121 -16.16 -6.17 -18.16
N GLU A 122 -14.90 -6.19 -18.60
CA GLU A 122 -13.85 -5.40 -17.95
C GLU A 122 -14.14 -3.90 -18.05
N ASP A 123 -14.61 -3.39 -19.19
CA ASP A 123 -14.93 -1.96 -19.36
C ASP A 123 -16.12 -1.54 -18.47
N TYR A 124 -17.12 -2.41 -18.27
CA TYR A 124 -18.26 -2.10 -17.40
C TYR A 124 -17.92 -2.04 -15.90
N PHE A 125 -16.86 -2.76 -15.48
CA PHE A 125 -16.33 -2.68 -14.12
C PHE A 125 -15.26 -1.60 -13.96
N ASN A 126 -14.59 -1.19 -15.05
CA ASN A 126 -13.54 -0.18 -15.06
C ASN A 126 -14.02 1.23 -15.43
N ASP A 127 -15.26 1.39 -15.92
CA ASP A 127 -15.88 2.70 -16.15
C ASP A 127 -16.29 3.35 -14.82
N ASP A 128 -15.29 3.84 -14.07
CA ASP A 128 -15.42 4.70 -12.88
C ASP A 128 -16.37 5.90 -13.10
N ILE A 129 -16.61 6.28 -14.37
CA ILE A 129 -17.50 7.36 -14.78
C ILE A 129 -18.98 7.03 -14.51
N HIS A 130 -19.40 5.77 -14.61
CA HIS A 130 -20.80 5.38 -14.39
C HIS A 130 -21.14 5.16 -12.90
N ARG A 131 -20.15 4.82 -12.07
CA ARG A 131 -20.31 4.71 -10.61
C ARG A 131 -20.45 6.06 -9.92
N LEU A 132 -19.78 7.10 -10.41
CA LEU A 132 -19.84 8.45 -9.83
C LEU A 132 -21.24 9.08 -9.86
N HIS A 133 -22.13 8.61 -10.74
CA HIS A 133 -23.45 9.20 -10.97
C HIS A 133 -24.60 8.45 -10.29
N SER A 134 -24.40 7.22 -9.81
CA SER A 134 -25.47 6.37 -9.28
C SER A 134 -25.57 6.38 -7.75
N GLU A 135 -24.47 6.63 -7.04
CA GLU A 135 -24.45 6.69 -5.58
C GLU A 135 -24.53 8.13 -5.07
N PRO A 136 -25.41 8.44 -4.10
CA PRO A 136 -25.42 9.77 -3.48
C PRO A 136 -24.10 9.99 -2.74
N TYR A 137 -23.52 11.17 -2.89
CA TYR A 137 -22.27 11.55 -2.21
C TYR A 137 -22.40 11.40 -0.68
N MET A 138 -21.58 10.53 -0.10
CA MET A 138 -21.63 10.15 1.32
C MET A 138 -20.83 11.10 2.24
N GLN A 139 -20.31 12.21 1.71
CA GLN A 139 -19.52 13.20 2.46
C GLN A 139 -18.22 12.65 3.07
N ASP A 140 -17.66 11.62 2.45
CA ASP A 140 -16.43 10.92 2.85
C ASP A 140 -15.19 11.33 2.02
N GLY A 141 -15.38 11.75 0.77
CA GLY A 141 -14.32 12.34 -0.06
C GLY A 141 -14.22 13.86 0.08
N MET A 142 -13.04 14.43 -0.14
CA MET A 142 -12.88 15.88 -0.31
C MET A 142 -12.62 16.21 -1.79
N THR A 143 -12.73 17.48 -2.18
CA THR A 143 -12.40 17.90 -3.55
C THR A 143 -10.90 17.73 -3.81
N THR A 144 -10.48 17.58 -5.06
CA THR A 144 -9.06 17.43 -5.42
C THR A 144 -8.21 18.58 -4.87
N MET A 145 -8.70 19.82 -4.99
CA MET A 145 -8.01 21.00 -4.44
C MET A 145 -7.84 20.94 -2.91
N ALA A 146 -8.81 20.37 -2.20
CA ALA A 146 -8.71 20.17 -0.75
C ALA A 146 -7.71 19.05 -0.38
N TYR A 147 -7.60 18.01 -1.22
CA TYR A 147 -6.54 17.00 -1.06
C TYR A 147 -5.15 17.62 -1.24
N ASP A 148 -4.98 18.53 -2.21
CA ASP A 148 -3.70 19.23 -2.43
C ASP A 148 -3.28 20.03 -1.19
N GLU A 149 -4.19 20.79 -0.57
CA GLU A 149 -3.93 21.52 0.68
C GLU A 149 -3.61 20.58 1.85
N LEU A 150 -4.31 19.44 1.93
CA LEU A 150 -4.05 18.44 2.95
C LEU A 150 -2.64 17.87 2.82
N GLU A 151 -2.21 17.58 1.59
CA GLU A 151 -0.87 17.05 1.31
C GLU A 151 0.22 18.06 1.66
N GLN A 152 0.04 19.34 1.30
CA GLN A 152 0.94 20.41 1.77
C GLN A 152 1.07 20.43 3.30
N HIS A 153 -0.04 20.22 4.03
CA HIS A 153 0.00 20.13 5.49
C HIS A 153 0.67 18.86 6.03
N ARG A 154 0.71 17.76 5.27
CA ARG A 154 1.50 16.56 5.61
C ARG A 154 2.98 16.84 5.42
N GLU A 155 3.37 17.45 4.31
CA GLU A 155 4.76 17.85 4.03
C GLU A 155 5.29 18.82 5.11
N LEU A 156 4.51 19.84 5.46
CA LEU A 156 4.85 20.79 6.53
C LEU A 156 5.11 20.07 7.86
N ARG A 157 4.28 19.08 8.21
CA ARG A 157 4.45 18.30 9.44
C ARG A 157 5.66 17.38 9.38
N GLU A 158 6.01 16.89 8.20
CA GLU A 158 7.24 16.14 7.99
C GLU A 158 8.47 17.01 8.21
N TYR A 159 8.53 18.20 7.61
CA TYR A 159 9.61 19.17 7.85
C TYR A 159 9.67 19.59 9.32
N ALA A 160 8.53 19.81 9.97
CA ALA A 160 8.49 20.13 11.40
C ALA A 160 9.04 18.98 12.26
N ARG A 161 8.80 17.72 11.88
CA ARG A 161 9.36 16.54 12.56
C ARG A 161 10.88 16.49 12.40
N ILE A 162 11.39 16.68 11.19
CA ILE A 162 12.83 16.73 10.90
C ILE A 162 13.48 17.86 11.72
N ALA A 163 12.88 19.06 11.72
CA ALA A 163 13.38 20.21 12.47
C ALA A 163 13.39 19.98 13.99
N ALA A 164 12.38 19.30 14.53
CA ALA A 164 12.29 19.05 15.96
C ALA A 164 13.23 17.94 16.45
N TRP A 165 13.43 16.88 15.66
CA TRP A 165 14.08 15.66 16.14
C TRP A 165 15.42 15.36 15.46
N GLU A 166 15.59 15.70 14.18
CA GLU A 166 16.81 15.39 13.43
C GLU A 166 17.78 16.56 13.38
N MET A 167 17.29 17.77 13.13
CA MET A 167 18.14 18.98 13.06
C MET A 167 18.98 19.20 14.33
N PRO A 168 18.49 18.95 15.57
CA PRO A 168 19.33 19.07 16.76
C PRO A 168 20.50 18.09 16.78
N LEU A 169 20.38 16.92 16.12
CA LEU A 169 21.46 15.93 16.06
C LEU A 169 22.64 16.42 15.22
N LEU A 170 22.40 17.31 14.25
CA LEU A 170 23.46 17.96 13.47
C LEU A 170 24.39 18.79 14.36
N SER A 171 23.93 19.27 15.52
CA SER A 171 24.77 20.03 16.47
C SER A 171 26.00 19.26 16.92
N ASN A 172 25.93 17.92 16.99
CA ASN A 172 27.04 17.05 17.36
C ASN A 172 28.18 17.06 16.33
N HIS A 173 27.88 17.44 15.08
CA HIS A 173 28.83 17.47 13.97
C HIS A 173 29.26 18.90 13.59
N VAL A 174 28.83 19.90 14.36
CA VAL A 174 29.20 21.30 14.11
C VAL A 174 30.66 21.51 14.47
N LYS A 175 31.41 22.09 13.52
CA LYS A 175 32.77 22.58 13.73
C LYS A 175 32.72 24.08 13.94
N SER A 176 33.37 24.59 14.98
CA SER A 176 33.46 26.03 15.24
C SER A 176 34.20 26.73 14.08
N PHE A 177 33.64 27.84 13.61
CA PHE A 177 34.30 28.65 12.60
C PHE A 177 35.54 29.32 13.18
N THR A 178 36.69 29.11 12.55
CA THR A 178 37.95 29.79 12.86
C THR A 178 38.32 30.70 11.71
N LEU A 179 38.82 31.89 12.01
CA LEU A 179 39.31 32.79 10.98
C LEU A 179 40.49 32.13 10.22
N PRO A 180 40.63 32.40 8.92
CA PRO A 180 41.79 31.95 8.17
C PRO A 180 43.05 32.57 8.77
N LYS A 181 44.12 31.78 8.84
CA LYS A 181 45.44 32.28 9.26
C LYS A 181 46.03 33.15 8.14
N ASP A 182 46.98 34.00 8.49
CA ASP A 182 47.69 34.90 7.56
C ASP A 182 48.41 34.15 6.41
N THR A 183 48.63 32.84 6.53
CA THR A 183 49.18 32.01 5.46
C THR A 183 48.16 31.68 4.36
N HIS A 184 46.85 31.77 4.63
CA HIS A 184 45.77 31.41 3.72
C HIS A 184 45.26 32.65 2.97
N LEU A 185 46.05 33.10 2.00
CA LEU A 185 45.81 34.36 1.26
C LEU A 185 44.80 34.23 0.11
N LEU A 186 44.60 33.02 -0.40
CA LEU A 186 43.78 32.77 -1.58
C LEU A 186 42.35 32.42 -1.18
N ARG A 187 41.38 33.06 -1.84
CA ARG A 187 39.96 32.73 -1.70
C ARG A 187 39.45 32.09 -2.98
N PHE A 188 39.09 30.82 -2.87
CA PHE A 188 38.49 30.05 -3.95
C PHE A 188 36.96 30.08 -3.85
N ARG A 189 36.29 30.28 -4.98
CA ARG A 189 34.83 30.15 -5.10
C ARG A 189 34.50 28.99 -6.02
N TYR A 190 33.78 28.03 -5.46
CA TYR A 190 33.22 26.88 -6.16
C TYR A 190 31.70 27.06 -6.31
N THR A 191 31.13 26.54 -7.38
CA THR A 191 29.70 26.58 -7.65
C THR A 191 29.18 25.17 -7.89
N THR A 192 28.12 24.78 -7.19
CA THR A 192 27.52 23.44 -7.29
C THR A 192 26.01 23.60 -7.47
N TYR A 193 25.42 22.87 -8.41
CA TYR A 193 23.99 22.93 -8.76
C TYR A 193 23.19 21.71 -8.24
N MET A 194 23.58 21.21 -7.06
CA MET A 194 22.89 20.19 -6.24
C MET A 194 21.89 19.30 -6.98
N GLY A 195 22.39 18.33 -7.76
CA GLY A 195 21.57 17.35 -8.49
C GLY A 195 21.49 17.60 -10.00
N GLU A 196 21.89 18.77 -10.48
CA GLU A 196 21.91 19.12 -11.91
C GLU A 196 23.34 19.18 -12.46
N THR A 197 23.54 18.70 -13.70
CA THR A 197 24.82 18.83 -14.41
C THR A 197 24.85 20.15 -15.18
N HIS A 198 25.61 21.13 -14.68
CA HIS A 198 25.70 22.45 -15.31
C HIS A 198 27.11 22.74 -15.83
N PRO A 199 27.30 23.23 -17.07
CA PRO A 199 28.64 23.43 -17.65
C PRO A 199 29.49 24.44 -16.88
N ALA A 200 28.88 25.39 -16.16
CA ALA A 200 29.62 26.35 -15.33
C ALA A 200 30.16 25.75 -14.03
N GLU A 201 29.77 24.54 -13.64
CA GLU A 201 30.27 23.86 -12.43
C GLU A 201 31.79 23.65 -12.48
N ALA A 202 32.35 23.43 -13.68
CA ALA A 202 33.78 23.22 -13.86
C ALA A 202 34.64 24.47 -13.57
N LYS A 203 34.03 25.67 -13.53
CA LYS A 203 34.75 26.92 -13.37
C LYS A 203 35.10 27.15 -11.90
N VAL A 204 36.40 27.22 -11.60
CA VAL A 204 36.91 27.67 -10.30
C VAL A 204 37.41 29.11 -10.43
N VAL A 205 36.97 30.00 -9.54
CA VAL A 205 37.44 31.38 -9.48
C VAL A 205 38.32 31.57 -8.25
N VAL A 206 39.50 32.16 -8.42
CA VAL A 206 40.38 32.55 -7.31
C VAL A 206 40.48 34.07 -7.24
N GLU A 207 40.40 34.60 -6.02
CA GLU A 207 40.65 36.00 -5.71
C GLU A 207 41.69 36.11 -4.59
N PHE A 208 42.56 37.12 -4.67
CA PHE A 208 43.56 37.41 -3.66
C PHE A 208 43.94 38.90 -3.70
N CYS A 209 44.38 39.45 -2.57
CA CYS A 209 44.89 40.81 -2.53
C CYS A 209 46.41 40.81 -2.76
N SER A 210 46.89 41.64 -3.68
CA SER A 210 48.34 41.81 -3.90
C SER A 210 49.06 42.43 -2.71
N LYS A 211 48.33 43.11 -1.81
CA LYS A 211 48.90 43.70 -0.60
C LYS A 211 49.28 42.66 0.45
N ASP A 212 48.53 41.56 0.53
CA ASP A 212 48.75 40.55 1.57
C ASP A 212 49.99 39.68 1.29
N LEU A 213 50.57 39.79 0.09
CA LEU A 213 51.82 39.13 -0.30
C LEU A 213 53.09 39.89 0.14
N VAL A 214 52.95 41.17 0.52
CA VAL A 214 54.06 42.03 0.97
C VAL A 214 54.10 42.04 2.51
N PRO A 215 55.27 41.93 3.17
CA PRO A 215 56.63 41.86 2.63
C PRO A 215 57.17 40.44 2.45
N ASN A 216 56.42 39.41 2.84
CA ASN A 216 56.96 38.06 2.98
C ASN A 216 57.35 37.42 1.64
N TYR A 217 56.56 37.67 0.58
CA TYR A 217 56.72 37.00 -0.72
C TYR A 217 57.08 37.96 -1.86
N LEU A 218 56.71 39.24 -1.74
CA LEU A 218 56.97 40.27 -2.74
C LEU A 218 57.55 41.53 -2.09
N THR A 219 58.44 42.22 -2.80
CA THR A 219 58.86 43.58 -2.44
C THR A 219 57.79 44.60 -2.88
N GLU A 220 57.79 45.80 -2.28
CA GLU A 220 56.84 46.86 -2.67
C GLU A 220 57.00 47.26 -4.14
N GLU A 221 58.23 47.25 -4.66
CA GLU A 221 58.53 47.49 -6.07
C GLU A 221 57.92 46.38 -6.97
N GLN A 222 58.09 45.10 -6.59
CA GLN A 222 57.52 43.96 -7.31
C GLN A 222 55.98 43.92 -7.29
N ARG A 223 55.33 44.58 -6.33
CA ARG A 223 53.86 44.64 -6.27
C ARG A 223 53.28 45.66 -7.26
N ILE A 224 53.99 46.76 -7.50
CA ILE A 224 53.51 47.89 -8.32
C ILE A 224 53.78 47.64 -9.81
N THR A 225 54.88 46.95 -10.11
CA THR A 225 55.35 46.65 -11.46
C THR A 225 54.62 45.46 -12.05
#